data_AF-A0A2T1LSX8-F1
#
_entry.id   AF-A0A2T1LSX8-F1
#
_cell.length_a   1.000
_cell.length_b   1.000
_cell.length_c   1.000
_cell.angle_alpha   90.00
_cell.angle_beta   90.00
_cell.angle_gamma   90.00
#
_symmetry.space_group_name_H-M   'P 1'
#
loop_
_entity.id
_entity.type
_entity.pdbx_description
1 polymer ?
#
loop_
_entity_poly.entity_id
_entity_poly.type
_entity_poly.pdbx_seq_one_letter_code
_entity_poly.pdbx_strand_id
1 'polypeptide(L)'
;MSFKLFGHKNENVSSANADRSQISLQHIRKSFEKRTNLLGLWAFLLLNLGVLALVFGSNLIVLVQAGRIANKPGAILVEQSDGRGFLVDAIPATQRTPKAIQRFTSEDLTAMFTAAPISQKKSSSQRLGFESQGQFDAGIRVPKLKGSEGGDRVTVSAYVVVMGAIAPEFRDAFLSRLATITPQGVFTGSTQIFFKIDFIGEPIPIEGKPGQWTVTVVGARYILDGDLASSSNPLSQIEPQPFRQVLYLQSVNPQFEPLPDISTELQKEIFEITAIGLRIVKMAPIDTTIPRGGDFLELPESTPQKNSKPTESTPKSKE
;
A
#
# COMPACT_ATOMS: atom_id res chain seq x y z
N MET A 1 8.74 113.88 -83.29
CA MET A 1 8.01 112.60 -83.49
C MET A 1 8.72 111.52 -82.73
N SER A 2 7.97 110.80 -81.90
CA SER A 2 8.37 109.68 -81.03
C SER A 2 9.08 108.56 -81.76
N PHE A 3 9.92 107.79 -81.07
CA PHE A 3 9.76 106.33 -81.00
C PHE A 3 10.49 105.72 -79.78
N LYS A 4 9.71 104.99 -78.98
CA LYS A 4 10.13 104.09 -77.90
C LYS A 4 10.79 102.84 -78.49
N LEU A 5 11.69 102.19 -77.74
CA LEU A 5 11.74 100.73 -77.72
C LEU A 5 12.19 100.18 -76.36
N PHE A 6 11.53 99.09 -76.01
CA PHE A 6 11.24 98.55 -74.68
C PHE A 6 12.23 97.44 -74.28
N GLY A 7 12.50 97.35 -72.98
CA GLY A 7 13.02 96.14 -72.33
C GLY A 7 11.89 95.18 -71.95
N HIS A 8 12.18 93.89 -71.89
CA HIS A 8 11.27 92.85 -71.39
C HIS A 8 11.85 92.25 -70.11
N LYS A 9 11.12 92.43 -69.00
CA LYS A 9 11.38 91.81 -67.70
C LYS A 9 10.44 90.62 -67.51
N ASN A 10 10.96 89.64 -66.77
CA ASN A 10 10.46 88.30 -66.53
C ASN A 10 9.86 88.23 -65.12
N GLU A 11 8.60 87.80 -64.97
CA GLU A 11 7.96 87.51 -63.67
C GLU A 11 6.62 86.82 -63.94
N ASN A 12 6.55 85.49 -63.86
CA ASN A 12 5.29 84.72 -63.77
C ASN A 12 5.56 83.23 -63.48
N VAL A 13 5.93 82.87 -62.24
CA VAL A 13 5.91 81.45 -61.79
C VAL A 13 5.44 81.27 -60.32
N SER A 14 5.22 82.33 -59.53
CA SER A 14 5.10 82.17 -58.06
C SER A 14 3.68 81.97 -57.49
N SER A 15 2.59 82.04 -58.27
CA SER A 15 1.22 81.99 -57.72
C SER A 15 0.48 80.64 -57.87
N ALA A 16 0.93 79.74 -58.75
CA ALA A 16 0.21 78.48 -59.02
C ALA A 16 0.53 77.33 -58.04
N ASN A 17 1.61 77.41 -57.27
CA ASN A 17 2.05 76.35 -56.36
C ASN A 17 1.48 76.46 -54.94
N ALA A 18 1.04 77.64 -54.52
CA ALA A 18 0.44 77.84 -53.20
C ALA A 18 -0.94 77.18 -53.10
N ASP A 19 -1.73 77.20 -54.18
CA ASP A 19 -3.12 76.74 -54.19
C ASP A 19 -3.23 75.20 -54.18
N ARG A 20 -2.29 74.49 -54.82
CA ARG A 20 -2.22 73.02 -54.79
C ARG A 20 -1.83 72.47 -53.41
N SER A 21 -1.02 73.21 -52.64
CA SER A 21 -0.62 72.80 -51.30
C SER A 21 -1.78 72.84 -50.30
N GLN A 22 -2.66 73.84 -50.43
CA GLN A 22 -3.83 74.04 -49.56
C GLN A 22 -4.90 72.95 -49.78
N ILE A 23 -5.15 72.57 -51.03
CA ILE A 23 -6.13 71.52 -51.38
C ILE A 23 -5.67 70.14 -50.86
N SER A 24 -4.37 69.87 -50.83
CA SER A 24 -3.80 68.62 -50.31
C SER A 24 -3.92 68.49 -48.79
N LEU A 25 -3.75 69.59 -48.04
CA LEU A 25 -3.84 69.59 -46.58
C LEU A 25 -5.29 69.48 -46.08
N GLN A 26 -6.26 70.00 -46.84
CA GLN A 26 -7.69 69.85 -46.50
C GLN A 26 -8.19 68.41 -46.68
N HIS A 27 -7.69 67.67 -47.67
CA HIS A 27 -8.04 66.25 -47.87
C HIS A 27 -7.42 65.34 -46.81
N ILE A 28 -6.20 65.63 -46.36
CA ILE A 28 -5.55 64.91 -45.25
C ILE A 28 -6.30 65.19 -43.93
N ARG A 29 -6.78 66.42 -43.70
CA ARG A 29 -7.55 66.74 -42.49
C ARG A 29 -8.91 66.01 -42.45
N LYS A 30 -9.61 65.90 -43.59
CA LYS A 30 -10.87 65.15 -43.68
C LYS A 30 -10.70 63.63 -43.49
N SER A 31 -9.53 63.05 -43.80
CA SER A 31 -9.30 61.62 -43.57
C SER A 31 -9.06 61.26 -42.10
N PHE A 32 -8.71 62.24 -41.25
CA PHE A 32 -8.54 62.06 -39.80
C PHE A 32 -9.83 62.26 -38.97
N GLU A 33 -10.94 62.68 -39.60
CA GLU A 33 -12.25 62.84 -38.95
C GLU A 33 -13.10 61.56 -38.93
N LYS A 34 -12.60 60.44 -39.46
CA LYS A 34 -13.06 59.10 -39.01
C LYS A 34 -12.42 58.82 -37.66
N ARG A 35 -12.83 59.57 -36.63
CA ARG A 35 -12.56 59.23 -35.23
C ARG A 35 -13.26 57.92 -34.94
N THR A 36 -12.58 56.81 -35.20
CA THR A 36 -12.97 55.51 -34.67
C THR A 36 -13.11 55.67 -33.16
N ASN A 37 -14.20 55.15 -32.59
CA ASN A 37 -14.51 55.23 -31.16
C ASN A 37 -13.46 54.44 -30.36
N LEU A 38 -12.24 54.98 -30.23
CA LEU A 38 -11.10 54.32 -29.59
C LEU A 38 -11.43 53.94 -28.15
N LEU A 39 -12.16 54.82 -27.46
CA LEU A 39 -12.67 54.57 -26.10
C LEU A 39 -13.62 53.37 -26.05
N GLY A 40 -14.51 53.23 -27.04
CA GLY A 40 -15.42 52.09 -27.15
C GLY A 40 -14.68 50.78 -27.43
N LEU A 41 -13.61 50.83 -28.22
CA LEU A 41 -12.75 49.67 -28.49
C LEU A 41 -11.98 49.21 -27.24
N TRP A 42 -11.44 50.15 -26.46
CA TRP A 42 -10.79 49.85 -25.18
C TRP A 42 -11.77 49.28 -24.14
N ALA A 43 -12.97 49.86 -24.04
CA ALA A 43 -14.02 49.34 -23.16
C ALA A 43 -14.43 47.91 -23.55
N PHE A 44 -14.57 47.65 -24.85
CA PHE A 44 -14.87 46.31 -25.36
C PHE A 44 -13.74 45.31 -25.05
N LEU A 45 -12.47 45.68 -25.26
CA LEU A 45 -11.32 44.83 -24.94
C LEU A 45 -11.25 44.49 -23.45
N LEU A 46 -11.41 45.48 -22.56
CA LEU A 46 -11.38 45.26 -21.12
C LEU A 46 -12.55 44.38 -20.65
N LEU A 47 -13.74 44.57 -21.23
CA LEU A 47 -14.89 43.73 -20.93
C LEU A 47 -14.63 42.27 -21.33
N ASN A 48 -14.12 42.03 -22.55
CA ASN A 48 -13.80 40.69 -23.01
C ASN A 48 -12.66 40.05 -22.19
N LEU A 49 -11.64 40.81 -21.82
CA LEU A 49 -10.56 40.33 -20.96
C LEU A 49 -11.08 39.98 -19.55
N GLY A 50 -11.99 40.78 -19.00
CA GLY A 50 -12.66 40.49 -17.73
C GLY A 50 -13.51 39.22 -17.78
N VAL A 51 -14.29 39.05 -18.85
CA VAL A 51 -15.06 37.80 -19.08
C VAL A 51 -14.13 36.60 -19.21
N LEU A 52 -13.04 36.72 -19.97
CA LEU A 52 -12.05 35.66 -20.13
C LEU A 52 -11.38 35.29 -18.79
N ALA A 53 -11.00 36.29 -17.99
CA ALA A 53 -10.42 36.08 -16.66
C ALA A 53 -11.41 35.38 -15.72
N LEU A 54 -12.69 35.74 -15.78
CA LEU A 54 -13.74 35.11 -14.97
C LEU A 54 -13.96 33.64 -15.38
N VAL A 55 -14.03 33.37 -16.68
CA VAL A 55 -14.13 32.00 -17.22
C VAL A 55 -12.90 31.18 -16.83
N PHE A 56 -11.70 31.73 -16.94
CA PHE A 56 -10.48 31.01 -16.56
C PHE A 56 -10.43 30.75 -15.05
N GLY A 57 -10.79 31.74 -14.23
CA GLY A 57 -10.87 31.61 -12.78
C GLY A 57 -11.89 30.56 -12.33
N SER A 58 -13.07 30.52 -12.95
CA SER A 58 -14.08 29.52 -12.62
C SER A 58 -13.64 28.10 -13.00
N ASN A 59 -12.98 27.92 -14.14
CA ASN A 59 -12.40 26.64 -14.53
C ASN A 59 -11.30 26.17 -13.57
N LEU A 60 -10.46 27.08 -13.07
CA LEU A 60 -9.44 26.75 -12.07
C LEU A 60 -10.08 26.25 -10.77
N ILE A 61 -11.17 26.89 -10.33
CA ILE A 61 -11.92 26.44 -9.14
C ILE A 61 -12.49 25.04 -9.36
N VAL A 62 -13.10 24.77 -10.52
CA VAL A 62 -13.61 23.44 -10.86
C VAL A 62 -12.49 22.40 -10.87
N LEU A 63 -11.33 22.72 -11.44
CA LEU A 63 -10.17 21.81 -11.47
C LEU A 63 -9.66 21.48 -10.05
N VAL A 64 -9.56 22.49 -9.18
CA VAL A 64 -9.17 22.27 -7.77
C VAL A 64 -10.22 21.42 -7.05
N GLN A 65 -11.51 21.69 -7.25
CA GLN A 65 -12.57 20.88 -6.65
C GLN A 65 -12.58 19.44 -7.16
N ALA A 66 -12.39 19.23 -8.46
CA ALA A 66 -12.29 17.90 -9.07
C ALA A 66 -11.10 17.12 -8.51
N GLY A 67 -9.92 17.76 -8.36
CA GLY A 67 -8.75 17.14 -7.73
C GLY A 67 -9.00 16.77 -6.26
N ARG A 68 -9.78 17.57 -5.51
CA ARG A 68 -10.14 17.24 -4.12
C ARG A 68 -11.12 16.07 -4.03
N ILE A 69 -12.03 15.90 -5.00
CA ILE A 69 -12.98 14.78 -5.04
C ILE A 69 -12.28 13.50 -5.50
N ALA A 70 -11.43 13.58 -6.52
CA ALA A 70 -10.68 12.44 -7.05
C ALA A 70 -9.74 11.79 -6.02
N ASN A 71 -9.26 12.57 -5.05
CA ASN A 71 -8.37 12.10 -3.99
C ASN A 71 -9.10 11.61 -2.72
N LYS A 72 -10.45 11.64 -2.68
CA LYS A 72 -11.18 11.03 -1.57
C LYS A 72 -11.24 9.51 -1.78
N PRO A 73 -11.04 8.69 -0.74
CA PRO A 73 -11.26 7.26 -0.85
C PRO A 73 -12.75 7.02 -1.17
N GLY A 74 -13.04 6.19 -2.17
CA GLY A 74 -14.40 5.99 -2.66
C GLY A 74 -15.29 5.37 -1.58
N ALA A 75 -16.48 5.93 -1.36
CA ALA A 75 -17.46 5.34 -0.46
C ALA A 75 -17.95 4.00 -1.03
N ILE A 76 -17.97 2.95 -0.20
CA ILE A 76 -18.45 1.63 -0.60
C ILE A 76 -19.84 1.44 0.00
N LEU A 77 -20.80 1.14 -0.86
CA LEU A 77 -22.14 0.75 -0.43
C LEU A 77 -22.12 -0.75 -0.16
N VAL A 78 -22.43 -1.14 1.07
CA VAL A 78 -22.58 -2.57 1.42
C VAL A 78 -24.06 -2.82 1.70
N GLU A 79 -24.64 -3.74 0.94
CA GLU A 79 -26.00 -4.20 1.15
C GLU A 79 -25.99 -5.37 2.14
N GLN A 80 -26.78 -5.25 3.20
CA GLN A 80 -26.99 -6.34 4.15
C GLN A 80 -27.95 -7.39 3.58
N SER A 81 -27.93 -8.59 4.16
CA SER A 81 -28.80 -9.70 3.75
C SER A 81 -30.30 -9.40 3.90
N ASP A 82 -30.68 -8.35 4.62
CA ASP A 82 -32.05 -7.86 4.80
C ASP A 82 -32.44 -6.77 3.78
N GLY A 83 -31.58 -6.46 2.81
CA GLY A 83 -31.80 -5.46 1.76
C GLY A 83 -31.54 -4.02 2.19
N ARG A 84 -31.04 -3.78 3.41
CA ARG A 84 -30.66 -2.42 3.85
C ARG A 84 -29.23 -2.10 3.43
N GLY A 85 -29.06 -0.96 2.76
CA GLY A 85 -27.74 -0.41 2.42
C GLY A 85 -27.17 0.39 3.57
N PHE A 86 -25.91 0.13 3.93
CA PHE A 86 -25.12 1.03 4.77
C PHE A 86 -24.07 1.75 3.92
N LEU A 87 -23.98 3.06 4.12
CA LEU A 87 -22.82 3.82 3.67
C LEU A 87 -21.68 3.55 4.63
N VAL A 88 -20.65 2.87 4.13
CA VAL A 88 -19.42 2.63 4.89
C VAL A 88 -18.38 3.61 4.40
N ASP A 89 -17.90 4.45 5.30
CA ASP A 89 -16.75 5.29 5.02
C ASP A 89 -15.55 4.38 4.73
N ALA A 90 -14.89 4.63 3.60
CA ALA A 90 -13.68 3.90 3.28
C ALA A 90 -12.59 4.26 4.28
N ILE A 91 -12.23 3.28 5.11
CA ILE A 91 -11.07 3.38 6.00
C ILE A 91 -9.83 3.40 5.11
N PRO A 92 -8.94 4.41 5.23
CA PRO A 92 -7.70 4.43 4.47
C PRO A 92 -6.94 3.12 4.65
N ALA A 93 -6.24 2.65 3.61
CA ALA A 93 -5.46 1.42 3.69
C ALA A 93 -4.48 1.43 4.88
N THR A 94 -4.00 2.61 5.29
CA THR A 94 -3.09 2.85 6.42
C THR A 94 -3.73 2.87 7.80
N GLN A 95 -5.05 2.67 7.91
CA GLN A 95 -5.76 2.72 9.19
C GLN A 95 -6.48 1.41 9.45
N ARG A 96 -6.41 0.92 10.68
CA ARG A 96 -7.14 -0.25 11.16
C ARG A 96 -7.62 0.02 12.58
N THR A 97 -8.78 -0.53 12.93
CA THR A 97 -9.30 -0.38 14.29
C THR A 97 -8.47 -1.25 15.25
N PRO A 98 -8.29 -0.83 16.51
CA PRO A 98 -7.58 -1.62 17.52
C PRO A 98 -8.10 -3.06 17.61
N LYS A 99 -9.43 -3.21 17.60
CA LYS A 99 -10.11 -4.51 17.63
C LYS A 99 -9.79 -5.39 16.42
N ALA A 100 -9.67 -4.82 15.22
CA ALA A 100 -9.30 -5.60 14.03
C ALA A 100 -7.86 -6.12 14.14
N ILE A 101 -6.93 -5.29 14.62
CA ILE A 101 -5.53 -5.67 14.82
C ILE A 101 -5.40 -6.75 15.90
N GLN A 102 -6.11 -6.60 17.02
CA GLN A 102 -6.12 -7.59 18.11
C GLN A 102 -6.71 -8.92 17.64
N ARG A 103 -7.81 -8.88 16.89
CA ARG A 103 -8.44 -10.08 16.32
C ARG A 103 -7.50 -10.80 15.37
N PHE A 104 -6.95 -10.09 14.39
CA PHE A 104 -5.93 -10.61 13.47
C PHE A 104 -4.78 -11.27 14.24
N THR A 105 -4.23 -10.57 15.23
CA THR A 105 -3.16 -11.10 16.08
C THR A 105 -3.56 -12.37 16.82
N SER A 106 -4.76 -12.40 17.40
CA SER A 106 -5.25 -13.54 18.17
C SER A 106 -5.50 -14.78 17.30
N GLU A 107 -6.19 -14.61 16.18
CA GLU A 107 -6.61 -15.69 15.30
C GLU A 107 -5.38 -16.29 14.60
N ASP A 108 -4.52 -15.43 14.05
CA ASP A 108 -3.38 -15.88 13.27
C ASP A 108 -2.29 -16.50 14.13
N LEU A 109 -1.95 -15.92 15.29
CA LEU A 109 -0.98 -16.56 16.19
C LEU A 109 -1.52 -17.90 16.71
N THR A 110 -2.80 -17.96 17.08
CA THR A 110 -3.40 -19.22 17.54
C THR A 110 -3.33 -20.28 16.45
N ALA A 111 -3.65 -19.93 15.20
CA ALA A 111 -3.57 -20.85 14.08
C ALA A 111 -2.13 -21.25 13.71
N MET A 112 -1.15 -20.35 13.87
CA MET A 112 0.27 -20.66 13.64
C MET A 112 0.87 -21.59 14.69
N PHE A 113 0.48 -21.44 15.96
CA PHE A 113 1.12 -22.12 17.09
C PHE A 113 0.31 -23.27 17.69
N THR A 114 -0.93 -23.49 17.24
CA THR A 114 -1.76 -24.62 17.65
C THR A 114 -1.66 -25.75 16.63
N ALA A 115 -1.57 -26.98 17.11
CA ALA A 115 -1.59 -28.18 16.29
C ALA A 115 -2.42 -29.25 16.99
N ALA A 116 -3.66 -29.44 16.54
CA ALA A 116 -4.56 -30.45 17.06
C ALA A 116 -4.72 -31.61 16.07
N PRO A 117 -5.01 -32.84 16.52
CA PRO A 117 -5.38 -33.94 15.64
C PRO A 117 -6.64 -33.56 14.87
N ILE A 118 -6.71 -33.92 13.59
CA ILE A 118 -7.86 -33.64 12.74
C ILE A 118 -9.01 -34.54 13.20
N SER A 119 -9.85 -34.05 14.12
CA SER A 119 -11.13 -34.69 14.39
C SER A 119 -11.97 -34.64 13.11
N GLN A 120 -12.63 -35.74 12.76
CA GLN A 120 -13.30 -36.07 11.47
C GLN A 120 -14.38 -35.09 10.95
N LYS A 121 -14.48 -33.86 11.47
CA LYS A 121 -15.28 -32.78 10.87
C LYS A 121 -14.36 -31.86 10.07
N LYS A 122 -14.16 -32.20 8.78
CA LYS A 122 -13.62 -31.35 7.69
C LYS A 122 -12.67 -30.24 8.16
N SER A 123 -11.47 -30.62 8.59
CA SER A 123 -10.38 -29.66 8.81
C SER A 123 -9.98 -28.99 7.49
N SER A 124 -9.45 -27.77 7.57
CA SER A 124 -8.89 -27.01 6.45
C SER A 124 -7.91 -27.87 5.64
N SER A 125 -7.05 -28.67 6.27
CA SER A 125 -6.13 -29.61 5.58
C SER A 125 -6.83 -30.59 4.62
N GLN A 126 -8.02 -31.09 4.98
CA GLN A 126 -8.81 -31.99 4.14
C GLN A 126 -9.59 -31.25 3.03
N ARG A 127 -9.93 -29.97 3.26
CA ARG A 127 -10.48 -29.08 2.21
C ARG A 127 -9.40 -28.70 1.19
N LEU A 128 -8.15 -28.61 1.63
CA LEU A 128 -7.00 -28.17 0.85
C LEU A 128 -6.38 -29.24 -0.06
N GLY A 129 -6.90 -30.48 -0.06
CA GLY A 129 -6.42 -31.55 -0.94
C GLY A 129 -5.04 -32.10 -0.59
N PHE A 130 -4.48 -31.76 0.59
CA PHE A 130 -3.32 -32.46 1.10
C PHE A 130 -3.78 -33.84 1.57
N GLU A 131 -3.27 -34.89 0.94
CA GLU A 131 -3.51 -36.28 1.34
C GLU A 131 -3.02 -36.48 2.77
N SER A 132 -3.94 -36.33 3.72
CA SER A 132 -3.78 -36.77 5.09
C SER A 132 -3.70 -38.30 5.05
N GLN A 133 -2.48 -38.86 5.08
CA GLN A 133 -2.29 -40.30 5.28
C GLN A 133 -2.74 -40.64 6.70
N GLY A 134 -4.05 -40.80 6.89
CA GLY A 134 -4.69 -41.00 8.20
C GLY A 134 -5.41 -39.75 8.73
N GLN A 135 -5.68 -39.73 10.03
CA GLN A 135 -6.46 -38.69 10.73
C GLN A 135 -5.59 -37.51 11.21
N PHE A 136 -4.38 -37.33 10.64
CA PHE A 136 -3.34 -36.43 11.14
C PHE A 136 -2.73 -35.57 10.03
N ASP A 137 -2.32 -34.35 10.37
CA ASP A 137 -1.72 -33.41 9.42
C ASP A 137 -0.38 -33.96 8.89
N ALA A 138 -0.25 -34.15 7.57
CA ALA A 138 0.99 -34.62 6.94
C ALA A 138 2.14 -33.58 7.00
N GLY A 139 1.77 -32.32 7.25
CA GLY A 139 2.67 -31.17 7.28
C GLY A 139 3.19 -30.75 5.90
N ILE A 140 3.72 -29.54 5.83
CA ILE A 140 4.39 -28.99 4.66
C ILE A 140 5.88 -28.87 4.97
N ARG A 141 6.72 -29.40 4.08
CA ARG A 141 8.18 -29.27 4.18
C ARG A 141 8.61 -27.84 3.84
N VAL A 142 9.47 -27.28 4.67
CA VAL A 142 10.01 -25.93 4.49
C VAL A 142 11.54 -25.98 4.36
N PRO A 143 12.16 -25.08 3.58
CA PRO A 143 13.61 -25.02 3.47
C PRO A 143 14.26 -24.78 4.84
N LYS A 144 15.31 -25.55 5.16
CA LYS A 144 16.10 -25.30 6.36
C LYS A 144 17.08 -24.16 6.09
N LEU A 145 17.13 -23.19 7.01
CA LEU A 145 18.22 -22.22 7.03
C LEU A 145 19.52 -22.89 7.50
N LYS A 146 20.65 -22.46 6.93
CA LYS A 146 21.98 -22.94 7.31
C LYS A 146 22.21 -22.71 8.81
N GLY A 147 22.57 -23.76 9.55
CA GLY A 147 22.77 -23.72 10.99
C GLY A 147 21.51 -23.92 11.84
N SER A 148 20.34 -24.15 11.22
CA SER A 148 19.14 -24.55 11.97
C SER A 148 19.15 -26.05 12.28
N GLU A 149 19.22 -26.39 13.56
CA GLU A 149 18.94 -27.73 14.07
C GLU A 149 17.43 -27.87 14.31
N GLY A 150 16.84 -29.03 13.99
CA GLY A 150 15.42 -29.31 14.22
C GLY A 150 14.62 -29.78 13.00
N GLY A 151 13.29 -29.71 13.13
CA GLY A 151 12.33 -30.18 12.13
C GLY A 151 12.41 -29.46 10.79
N ASP A 152 11.90 -30.10 9.74
CA ASP A 152 11.80 -29.57 8.37
C ASP A 152 10.35 -29.33 7.94
N ARG A 153 9.38 -29.46 8.85
CA ARG A 153 7.95 -29.40 8.56
C ARG A 153 7.20 -28.50 9.51
N VAL A 154 6.14 -27.89 8.99
CA VAL A 154 5.12 -27.14 9.73
C VAL A 154 3.73 -27.72 9.42
N THR A 155 2.73 -27.45 10.25
CA THR A 155 1.34 -27.83 9.95
C THR A 155 0.84 -27.08 8.71
N VAL A 156 -0.12 -27.67 7.99
CA VAL A 156 -0.73 -27.02 6.82
C VAL A 156 -1.39 -25.70 7.22
N SER A 157 -2.10 -25.69 8.35
CA SER A 157 -2.74 -24.47 8.87
C SER A 157 -1.72 -23.37 9.17
N ALA A 158 -0.64 -23.69 9.87
CA ALA A 158 0.38 -22.69 10.16
C ALA A 158 1.06 -22.17 8.89
N TYR A 159 1.33 -23.05 7.91
CA TYR A 159 1.90 -22.63 6.63
C TYR A 159 0.99 -21.63 5.89
N VAL A 160 -0.31 -21.92 5.79
CA VAL A 160 -1.29 -21.05 5.12
C VAL A 160 -1.32 -19.67 5.78
N VAL A 161 -1.42 -19.65 7.11
CA VAL A 161 -1.47 -18.39 7.86
C VAL A 161 -0.15 -17.63 7.70
N VAL A 162 0.99 -18.30 7.72
CA VAL A 162 2.29 -17.65 7.47
C VAL A 162 2.39 -17.08 6.04
N MET A 163 1.81 -17.74 5.04
CA MET A 163 1.78 -17.22 3.67
C MET A 163 0.92 -15.95 3.52
N GLY A 164 -0.17 -15.84 4.29
CA GLY A 164 -1.06 -14.68 4.25
C GLY A 164 -0.65 -13.53 5.17
N ALA A 165 -0.32 -13.86 6.43
CA ALA A 165 -0.17 -12.92 7.54
C ALA A 165 1.26 -12.46 7.78
N ILE A 166 2.28 -13.23 7.38
CA ILE A 166 3.70 -12.87 7.57
C ILE A 166 4.25 -12.18 6.32
N ALA A 167 5.00 -11.09 6.53
CA ALA A 167 5.66 -10.35 5.46
C ALA A 167 6.62 -11.25 4.65
N PRO A 168 6.67 -11.13 3.31
CA PRO A 168 7.49 -12.00 2.45
C PRO A 168 8.96 -12.08 2.87
N GLU A 169 9.56 -10.96 3.25
CA GLU A 169 10.94 -10.84 3.70
C GLU A 169 11.24 -11.54 5.04
N PHE A 170 10.21 -11.76 5.87
CA PHE A 170 10.32 -12.41 7.17
C PHE A 170 9.92 -13.89 7.13
N ARG A 171 9.26 -14.31 6.05
CA ARG A 171 8.52 -15.57 5.97
C ARG A 171 9.40 -16.81 6.09
N ASP A 172 10.49 -16.88 5.34
CA ASP A 172 11.34 -18.08 5.29
C ASP A 172 12.05 -18.31 6.62
N ALA A 173 12.52 -17.23 7.26
CA ALA A 173 13.11 -17.29 8.58
C ALA A 173 12.10 -17.70 9.65
N PHE A 174 10.88 -17.16 9.58
CA PHE A 174 9.79 -17.54 10.47
C PHE A 174 9.42 -19.02 10.30
N LEU A 175 9.21 -19.49 9.07
CA LEU A 175 8.88 -20.89 8.77
C LEU A 175 9.97 -21.85 9.23
N SER A 176 11.24 -21.52 8.98
CA SER A 176 12.36 -22.35 9.43
C SER A 176 12.41 -22.43 10.95
N ARG A 177 12.15 -21.33 11.66
CA ARG A 177 12.10 -21.34 13.13
C ARG A 177 10.89 -22.10 13.65
N LEU A 178 9.73 -21.93 13.02
CA LEU A 178 8.50 -22.64 13.37
C LEU A 178 8.67 -24.15 13.20
N ALA A 179 9.33 -24.59 12.13
CA ALA A 179 9.64 -26.00 11.89
C ALA A 179 10.56 -26.59 12.95
N THR A 180 11.56 -25.83 13.42
CA THR A 180 12.45 -26.25 14.52
C THR A 180 11.69 -26.50 15.82
N ILE A 181 10.70 -25.65 16.14
CA ILE A 181 9.96 -25.72 17.41
C ILE A 181 8.68 -26.58 17.33
N THR A 182 8.38 -27.16 16.17
CA THR A 182 7.22 -28.07 15.97
C THR A 182 7.68 -29.51 16.18
N PRO A 183 7.23 -30.20 17.25
CA PRO A 183 7.57 -31.60 17.47
C PRO A 183 7.08 -32.50 16.33
N GLN A 184 7.88 -33.51 15.97
CA GLN A 184 7.50 -34.45 14.90
C GLN A 184 6.24 -35.26 15.22
N GLY A 185 5.95 -35.46 16.52
CA GLY A 185 4.76 -36.17 16.99
C GLY A 185 3.43 -35.52 16.58
N VAL A 186 3.44 -34.24 16.20
CA VAL A 186 2.26 -33.55 15.64
C VAL A 186 1.78 -34.23 14.36
N PHE A 187 2.72 -34.63 13.50
CA PHE A 187 2.39 -35.20 12.19
C PHE A 187 2.02 -36.69 12.26
N THR A 188 2.34 -37.35 13.37
CA THR A 188 1.96 -38.74 13.65
C THR A 188 0.75 -38.84 14.59
N GLY A 189 0.26 -37.71 15.11
CA GLY A 189 -0.86 -37.66 16.05
C GLY A 189 -0.51 -38.02 17.49
N SER A 190 0.77 -38.24 17.80
CA SER A 190 1.24 -38.56 19.16
C SER A 190 1.48 -37.31 20.01
N THR A 191 1.48 -36.13 19.41
CA THR A 191 1.66 -34.84 20.11
C THR A 191 0.59 -33.85 19.66
N GLN A 192 0.04 -33.09 20.61
CA GLN A 192 -0.84 -31.96 20.36
C GLN A 192 -0.21 -30.69 20.91
N ILE A 193 -0.44 -29.57 20.25
CA ILE A 193 0.03 -28.27 20.69
C ILE A 193 -1.19 -27.36 20.86
N PHE A 194 -1.31 -26.71 22.02
CA PHE A 194 -2.26 -25.64 22.23
C PHE A 194 -1.52 -24.34 22.48
N PHE A 195 -1.87 -23.31 21.74
CA PHE A 195 -1.41 -21.96 22.02
C PHE A 195 -2.51 -21.19 22.74
N LYS A 196 -2.20 -20.70 23.94
CA LYS A 196 -3.11 -19.88 24.74
C LYS A 196 -2.53 -18.48 24.85
N ILE A 197 -3.30 -17.50 24.44
CA ILE A 197 -2.98 -16.09 24.63
C ILE A 197 -3.63 -15.64 25.93
N ASP A 198 -2.83 -15.12 26.85
CA ASP A 198 -3.30 -14.56 28.12
C ASP A 198 -3.56 -13.06 28.02
N PHE A 199 -2.80 -12.35 27.17
CA PHE A 199 -2.92 -10.92 26.98
C PHE A 199 -2.49 -10.48 25.58
N ILE A 200 -3.29 -9.57 25.00
CA ILE A 200 -2.96 -8.81 23.79
C ILE A 200 -3.10 -7.34 24.15
N GLY A 201 -2.02 -6.59 23.99
CA GLY A 201 -1.98 -5.16 24.25
C GLY A 201 -2.80 -4.36 23.24
N GLU A 202 -3.10 -3.12 23.62
CA GLU A 202 -3.61 -2.14 22.66
C GLU A 202 -2.54 -1.86 21.58
N PRO A 203 -2.91 -1.79 20.29
CA PRO A 203 -1.97 -1.46 19.22
C PRO A 203 -1.44 -0.04 19.36
N ILE A 204 -0.12 0.09 19.49
CA ILE A 204 0.57 1.38 19.62
C ILE A 204 1.15 1.76 18.25
N PRO A 205 0.70 2.88 17.64
CA PRO A 205 1.24 3.31 16.35
C PRO A 205 2.73 3.66 16.47
N ILE A 206 3.51 3.32 15.44
CA ILE A 206 4.94 3.64 15.39
C ILE A 206 5.12 5.07 14.88
N GLU A 207 5.81 5.90 15.66
CA GLU A 207 6.07 7.30 15.30
C GLU A 207 6.79 7.39 13.94
N GLY A 208 6.31 8.28 13.08
CA GLY A 208 6.87 8.48 11.74
C GLY A 208 6.55 7.37 10.72
N LYS A 209 5.79 6.33 11.08
CA LYS A 209 5.43 5.22 10.18
C LYS A 209 3.91 5.00 10.11
N PRO A 210 3.20 5.72 9.22
CA PRO A 210 1.75 5.57 9.10
C PRO A 210 1.38 4.14 8.67
N GLY A 211 0.34 3.58 9.29
CA GLY A 211 -0.08 2.20 9.04
C GLY A 211 0.84 1.14 9.63
N GLN A 212 1.66 1.48 10.63
CA GLN A 212 2.43 0.51 11.39
C GLN A 212 2.14 0.61 12.88
N TRP A 213 2.07 -0.55 13.54
CA TRP A 213 1.76 -0.67 14.96
C TRP A 213 2.68 -1.66 15.64
N THR A 214 2.84 -1.50 16.95
CA THR A 214 3.36 -2.53 17.83
C THR A 214 2.24 -3.09 18.69
N VAL A 215 2.23 -4.40 18.88
CA VAL A 215 1.28 -5.10 19.75
C VAL A 215 2.03 -6.05 20.65
N THR A 216 1.90 -5.86 21.95
CA THR A 216 2.46 -6.77 22.95
C THR A 216 1.57 -7.99 23.07
N VAL A 217 2.15 -9.18 22.97
CA VAL A 217 1.45 -10.46 23.15
C VAL A 217 2.14 -11.26 24.24
N VAL A 218 1.33 -11.71 25.20
CA VAL A 218 1.75 -12.61 26.27
C VAL A 218 0.84 -13.83 26.24
N GLY A 219 1.46 -15.00 26.23
CA GLY A 219 0.77 -16.28 26.27
C GLY A 219 1.75 -17.41 26.53
N ALA A 220 1.28 -18.64 26.28
CA ALA A 220 2.08 -19.83 26.40
C ALA A 220 1.63 -20.91 25.41
N ARG A 221 2.60 -21.74 25.03
CA ARG A 221 2.39 -22.94 24.25
C ARG A 221 2.48 -24.17 25.14
N TYR A 222 1.49 -25.05 25.03
CA TYR A 222 1.39 -26.29 25.79
C TYR A 222 1.56 -27.46 24.82
N ILE A 223 2.50 -28.34 25.11
CA ILE A 223 2.77 -29.53 24.30
C ILE A 223 2.24 -30.74 25.09
N LEU A 224 1.27 -31.44 24.51
CA LEU A 224 0.68 -32.65 25.08
C LEU A 224 1.17 -33.84 24.29
N ASP A 225 2.02 -34.66 24.89
CA ASP A 225 2.36 -35.96 24.32
C ASP A 225 1.28 -37.01 24.68
N GLY A 226 1.11 -38.01 23.82
CA GLY A 226 0.00 -38.98 23.85
C GLY A 226 -0.15 -39.73 25.18
N ASP A 227 0.96 -39.96 25.88
CA ASP A 227 0.96 -40.61 27.20
C ASP A 227 0.36 -39.70 28.30
N LEU A 228 0.52 -38.38 28.17
CA LEU A 228 -0.01 -37.39 29.12
C LEU A 228 -1.48 -37.06 28.83
N ALA A 229 -1.90 -37.14 27.56
CA ALA A 229 -3.26 -36.83 27.12
C ALA A 229 -4.35 -37.75 27.72
N SER A 230 -3.97 -38.93 28.23
CA SER A 230 -4.88 -39.89 28.88
C SER A 230 -5.02 -39.69 30.39
N SER A 231 -4.32 -38.72 30.98
CA SER A 231 -4.42 -38.42 32.42
C SER A 231 -5.70 -37.62 32.74
N SER A 232 -6.15 -37.67 34.00
CA SER A 232 -7.35 -36.94 34.46
C SER A 232 -7.16 -35.43 34.56
N ASN A 233 -5.92 -34.92 34.48
CA ASN A 233 -5.59 -33.50 34.44
C ASN A 233 -4.27 -33.22 33.69
N PRO A 234 -4.26 -33.37 32.35
CA PRO A 234 -3.04 -33.27 31.54
C PRO A 234 -2.36 -31.91 31.65
N LEU A 235 -3.15 -30.82 31.72
CA LEU A 235 -2.64 -29.45 31.75
C LEU A 235 -1.85 -29.10 33.00
N SER A 236 -2.06 -29.81 34.11
CA SER A 236 -1.34 -29.57 35.37
C SER A 236 0.06 -30.20 35.42
N GLN A 237 0.37 -31.10 34.48
CA GLN A 237 1.67 -31.80 34.40
C GLN A 237 2.55 -31.28 33.25
N ILE A 238 2.07 -30.27 32.51
CA ILE A 238 2.73 -29.74 31.32
C ILE A 238 3.39 -28.42 31.67
N GLU A 239 4.69 -28.34 31.41
CA GLU A 239 5.43 -27.10 31.52
C GLU A 239 5.04 -26.15 30.37
N PRO A 240 4.50 -24.96 30.66
CA PRO A 240 4.15 -23.98 29.62
C PRO A 240 5.42 -23.42 28.98
N GLN A 241 5.50 -23.43 27.65
CA GLN A 241 6.54 -22.70 26.94
C GLN A 241 6.10 -21.25 26.75
N PRO A 242 6.74 -20.28 27.44
CA PRO A 242 6.28 -18.91 27.44
C PRO A 242 6.43 -18.26 26.06
N PHE A 243 5.43 -17.48 25.67
CA PHE A 243 5.45 -16.65 24.49
C PHE A 243 5.23 -15.20 24.91
N ARG A 244 6.31 -14.41 24.87
CA ARG A 244 6.33 -13.01 25.31
C ARG A 244 6.97 -12.17 24.22
N GLN A 245 6.16 -11.70 23.28
CA GLN A 245 6.65 -11.05 22.07
C GLN A 245 5.96 -9.70 21.85
N VAL A 246 6.70 -8.75 21.29
CA VAL A 246 6.20 -7.54 20.66
C VAL A 246 6.14 -7.82 19.16
N LEU A 247 4.93 -7.75 18.60
CA LEU A 247 4.70 -7.87 17.17
C LEU A 247 4.76 -6.49 16.53
N TYR A 248 5.45 -6.39 15.41
CA TYR A 248 5.41 -5.23 14.53
C TYR A 248 4.48 -5.56 13.38
N LEU A 249 3.42 -4.76 13.25
CA LEU A 249 2.37 -4.93 12.26
C LEU A 249 2.42 -3.80 11.25
N GLN A 250 2.07 -4.11 10.02
CA GLN A 250 1.93 -3.15 8.93
C GLN A 250 0.61 -3.39 8.20
N SER A 251 -0.10 -2.31 7.91
CA SER A 251 -1.23 -2.35 7.00
C SER A 251 -0.75 -2.51 5.56
N VAL A 252 -1.39 -3.40 4.83
CA VAL A 252 -1.19 -3.57 3.39
C VAL A 252 -2.50 -3.30 2.67
N ASN A 253 -2.42 -2.86 1.42
CA ASN A 253 -3.62 -2.71 0.61
C ASN A 253 -4.19 -4.11 0.33
N PRO A 254 -5.39 -4.45 0.85
CA PRO A 254 -5.99 -5.75 0.58
C PRO A 254 -6.26 -5.90 -0.92
N GLN A 255 -6.09 -7.11 -1.43
CA GLN A 255 -6.47 -7.45 -2.79
C GLN A 255 -7.98 -7.69 -2.79
N PHE A 256 -8.74 -6.85 -3.49
CA PHE A 256 -10.19 -6.99 -3.60
C PHE A 256 -10.62 -7.70 -4.88
N GLU A 257 -9.68 -7.97 -5.79
CA GLU A 257 -9.97 -8.71 -7.00
C GLU A 257 -10.34 -10.16 -6.63
N PRO A 258 -11.54 -10.63 -7.00
CA PRO A 258 -11.93 -11.99 -6.68
C PRO A 258 -10.96 -12.95 -7.38
N LEU A 259 -10.54 -13.96 -6.63
CA LEU A 259 -9.77 -15.05 -7.19
C LEU A 259 -10.52 -15.69 -8.38
N PRO A 260 -9.81 -16.10 -9.45
CA PRO A 260 -10.42 -16.88 -10.52
C PRO A 260 -11.12 -18.13 -9.96
N ASP A 261 -12.24 -18.54 -10.55
CA ASP A 261 -13.01 -19.71 -10.09
C ASP A 261 -12.19 -21.01 -10.03
N ILE A 262 -11.14 -21.11 -10.85
CA ILE A 262 -10.19 -22.23 -10.91
C ILE A 262 -9.16 -22.26 -9.76
N SER A 263 -9.21 -21.30 -8.83
CA SER A 263 -8.23 -21.19 -7.74
C SER A 263 -8.33 -22.38 -6.78
N THR A 264 -7.18 -22.85 -6.32
CA THR A 264 -7.11 -23.94 -5.34
C THR A 264 -7.69 -23.49 -4.00
N GLU A 265 -8.17 -24.43 -3.18
CA GLU A 265 -8.66 -24.10 -1.84
C GLU A 265 -7.57 -23.41 -0.99
N LEU A 266 -6.28 -23.76 -1.21
CA LEU A 266 -5.14 -23.10 -0.54
C LEU A 266 -5.04 -21.64 -0.92
N GLN A 267 -5.20 -21.33 -2.21
CA GLN A 267 -5.17 -19.96 -2.69
C GLN A 267 -6.32 -19.15 -2.11
N LYS A 268 -7.51 -19.76 -1.99
CA LYS A 268 -8.68 -19.12 -1.37
C LYS A 268 -8.44 -18.79 0.10
N GLU A 269 -7.89 -19.72 0.88
CA GLU A 269 -7.62 -19.50 2.30
C GLU A 269 -6.51 -18.44 2.51
N ILE A 270 -5.44 -18.48 1.71
CA ILE A 270 -4.42 -17.42 1.73
C ILE A 270 -5.04 -16.06 1.35
N PHE A 271 -5.91 -16.03 0.34
CA PHE A 271 -6.57 -14.81 -0.10
C PHE A 271 -7.45 -14.21 1.01
N GLU A 272 -8.25 -15.02 1.71
CA GLU A 272 -9.08 -14.57 2.84
C GLU A 272 -8.23 -13.91 3.93
N ILE A 273 -7.09 -14.48 4.28
CA ILE A 273 -6.17 -13.90 5.28
C ILE A 273 -5.57 -12.58 4.75
N THR A 274 -5.16 -12.53 3.48
CA THR A 274 -4.60 -11.30 2.90
C THR A 274 -5.64 -10.18 2.74
N ALA A 275 -6.92 -10.51 2.60
CA ALA A 275 -8.01 -9.55 2.47
C ALA A 275 -8.23 -8.72 3.75
N ILE A 276 -7.74 -9.18 4.91
CA ILE A 276 -7.71 -8.39 6.16
C ILE A 276 -6.81 -7.15 6.01
N GLY A 277 -5.82 -7.21 5.12
CA GLY A 277 -4.91 -6.10 4.82
C GLY A 277 -4.00 -5.74 6.01
N LEU A 278 -3.58 -6.73 6.78
CA LEU A 278 -2.59 -6.62 7.85
C LEU A 278 -1.48 -7.66 7.62
N ARG A 279 -0.25 -7.32 8.02
CA ARG A 279 0.89 -8.24 8.03
C ARG A 279 1.75 -8.04 9.25
N ILE A 280 2.35 -9.12 9.74
CA ILE A 280 3.41 -9.08 10.74
C ILE A 280 4.75 -9.01 10.02
N VAL A 281 5.51 -7.95 10.29
CA VAL A 281 6.81 -7.67 9.65
C VAL A 281 7.99 -8.05 10.54
N LYS A 282 7.78 -8.12 11.86
CA LYS A 282 8.80 -8.51 12.84
C LYS A 282 8.13 -9.00 14.13
N MET A 283 8.79 -9.91 14.84
CA MET A 283 8.48 -10.26 16.23
C MET A 283 9.73 -10.06 17.06
N ALA A 284 9.63 -9.59 18.30
CA ALA A 284 10.78 -9.42 19.17
C ALA A 284 10.43 -9.74 20.63
N PRO A 285 11.31 -10.37 21.41
CA PRO A 285 11.03 -10.67 22.82
C PRO A 285 10.83 -9.39 23.64
N ILE A 286 10.00 -9.46 24.69
CA ILE A 286 9.71 -8.33 25.58
C ILE A 286 10.92 -7.97 26.49
N ASP A 287 11.86 -8.92 26.71
CA ASP A 287 13.00 -8.76 27.62
C ASP A 287 14.30 -9.22 26.92
N THR A 288 15.18 -8.29 26.59
CA THR A 288 16.48 -8.57 25.94
C THR A 288 17.63 -8.75 26.93
N THR A 289 17.38 -9.14 28.19
CA THR A 289 18.46 -9.28 29.20
C THR A 289 18.73 -10.69 29.74
N ILE A 290 18.05 -11.75 29.29
CA ILE A 290 18.40 -13.13 29.68
C ILE A 290 18.27 -14.12 28.50
N PRO A 291 19.37 -14.73 28.02
CA PRO A 291 19.28 -15.80 27.03
C PRO A 291 19.02 -17.13 27.74
N ARG A 292 17.74 -17.50 27.92
CA ARG A 292 17.35 -18.90 28.15
C ARG A 292 16.01 -19.20 27.48
N GLY A 293 16.10 -19.89 26.34
CA GLY A 293 15.01 -20.65 25.73
C GLY A 293 13.79 -19.83 25.30
N GLY A 294 13.93 -18.97 24.29
CA GLY A 294 12.75 -18.24 23.79
C GLY A 294 12.97 -17.15 22.76
N ASP A 295 14.21 -16.83 22.37
CA ASP A 295 14.44 -15.78 21.36
C ASP A 295 13.87 -16.18 20.01
N PHE A 296 12.76 -15.53 19.66
CA PHE A 296 11.91 -15.83 18.52
C PHE A 296 12.05 -14.76 17.44
N LEU A 297 13.29 -14.43 17.05
CA LEU A 297 13.68 -13.59 15.89
C LEU A 297 13.95 -12.09 16.15
N GLU A 298 15.12 -11.74 16.66
CA GLU A 298 15.77 -10.53 16.14
C GLU A 298 16.54 -10.90 14.87
N LEU A 299 16.04 -10.48 13.70
CA LEU A 299 16.81 -10.50 12.46
C LEU A 299 17.50 -9.14 12.26
N PRO A 300 18.72 -9.13 11.70
CA PRO A 300 19.49 -7.90 11.50
C PRO A 300 18.74 -6.93 10.58
N GLU A 301 18.84 -5.63 10.88
CA GLU A 301 18.30 -4.57 10.03
C GLU A 301 18.75 -4.77 8.58
N SER A 302 17.80 -4.71 7.65
CA SER A 302 18.07 -4.76 6.22
C SER A 302 18.98 -3.59 5.84
N THR A 303 20.27 -3.88 5.64
CA THR A 303 21.19 -2.89 5.11
C THR A 303 20.77 -2.58 3.67
N PRO A 304 20.61 -1.30 3.27
CA PRO A 304 20.30 -0.96 1.89
C PRO A 304 21.39 -1.52 0.97
N GLN A 305 20.99 -2.32 -0.02
CA GLN A 305 21.89 -2.83 -1.06
C GLN A 305 22.60 -1.66 -1.75
N LYS A 306 23.90 -1.53 -1.48
CA LYS A 306 24.78 -0.59 -2.17
C LYS A 306 24.94 -1.07 -3.61
N ASN A 307 24.37 -0.31 -4.55
CA ASN A 307 24.52 -0.51 -6.00
C ASN A 307 25.97 -0.83 -6.38
N SER A 308 26.25 -2.09 -6.76
CA SER A 308 27.50 -2.46 -7.42
C SER A 308 27.36 -2.19 -8.92
N LYS A 309 28.09 -1.17 -9.37
CA LYS A 309 28.38 -0.83 -10.76
C LYS A 309 28.91 -2.06 -11.52
N PRO A 310 28.56 -2.29 -12.80
CA PRO A 310 29.09 -3.43 -13.56
C PRO A 310 30.55 -3.17 -13.94
N THR A 311 31.43 -4.09 -13.56
CA THR A 311 32.81 -4.15 -14.06
C THR A 311 32.79 -4.74 -15.46
N GLU A 312 33.24 -3.94 -16.40
CA GLU A 312 33.54 -4.26 -17.80
C GLU A 312 34.57 -5.41 -17.86
N SER A 313 34.24 -6.48 -18.57
CA SER A 313 35.17 -7.59 -18.86
C SER A 313 35.53 -7.59 -20.33
N THR A 314 36.79 -7.28 -20.62
CA THR A 314 37.42 -7.44 -21.93
C THR A 314 37.82 -8.91 -22.12
N PRO A 315 37.52 -9.57 -23.26
CA PRO A 315 38.00 -10.92 -23.52
C PRO A 315 39.44 -10.88 -24.05
N LYS A 316 40.32 -11.66 -23.43
CA LYS A 316 41.67 -11.95 -23.91
C LYS A 316 41.62 -13.19 -24.81
N SER A 317 41.95 -12.99 -26.08
CA SER A 317 42.23 -14.03 -27.07
C SER A 317 43.70 -14.50 -26.93
N LYS A 318 43.96 -15.73 -27.42
CA LYS A 318 45.19 -16.56 -27.41
C LYS A 318 45.06 -17.69 -26.38
N GLU A 319 45.16 -18.97 -26.73
CA GLU A 319 45.88 -19.65 -27.81
C GLU A 319 45.17 -20.96 -28.17
#